data_AF-A0A950P0E5-F1
#
_entry.id   AF-A0A950P0E5-F1
#
_cell.length_a   1.000
_cell.length_b   1.000
_cell.length_c   1.000
_cell.angle_alpha   90.00
_cell.angle_beta   90.00
_cell.angle_gamma   90.00
#
_symmetry.space_group_name_H-M   'P 1'
#
loop_
_entity.id
_entity.type
_entity.pdbx_description
1 polymer ?
#
loop_
_entity_poly.entity_id
_entity_poly.type
_entity_poly.pdbx_seq_one_letter_code
_entity_poly.pdbx_strand_id
1 'polypeptide(L)' 'MTGTTPALLAAAAGVGFGHAIMPDHWVPLALIGRARRYPLSQVARLSGLAGVAHVLLSIVLGALIIVIGLQFSSTV' A
#
# COMPACT_ATOMS: atom_id res chain seq x y z
N MET A 1 -0.90 -11.87 -25.08
CA MET A 1 -1.14 -11.45 -23.68
C MET A 1 0.00 -10.58 -23.12
N THR A 2 0.79 -9.89 -23.94
CA THR A 2 2.00 -9.16 -23.50
C THR A 2 1.87 -7.63 -23.51
N GLY A 3 0.81 -7.08 -24.11
CA GLY A 3 0.59 -5.64 -24.21
C GLY A 3 -0.12 -5.00 -23.00
N THR A 4 -0.81 -5.78 -22.17
CA THR A 4 -1.60 -5.26 -21.05
C THR A 4 -0.79 -5.14 -19.76
N THR A 5 0.23 -5.95 -19.55
CA THR A 5 1.06 -5.91 -18.33
C THR A 5 1.69 -4.53 -18.10
N PRO A 6 2.29 -3.85 -19.09
CA PRO A 6 2.81 -2.49 -18.91
C PRO A 6 1.69 -1.49 -18.55
N ALA A 7 0.52 -1.61 -19.17
CA ALA A 7 -0.63 -0.75 -18.88
C ALA A 7 -1.18 -0.97 -17.47
N LEU A 8 -1.24 -2.22 -17.00
CA LEU A 8 -1.66 -2.56 -15.64
C LEU A 8 -0.66 -2.05 -14.60
N LEU A 9 0.64 -2.17 -14.86
CA LEU A 9 1.68 -1.61 -14.00
C LEU A 9 1.57 -0.08 -13.93
N ALA A 10 1.38 0.59 -15.07
CA ALA A 10 1.19 2.03 -15.12
C ALA A 10 -0.07 2.47 -14.36
N ALA A 11 -1.19 1.77 -14.54
CA ALA A 11 -2.43 2.04 -13.82
C ALA A 11 -2.27 1.83 -12.31
N ALA A 12 -1.67 0.72 -11.89
CA ALA A 12 -1.42 0.41 -10.47
C ALA A 12 -0.48 1.45 -9.83
N ALA A 13 0.59 1.83 -10.52
CA ALA A 13 1.51 2.87 -10.06
C ALA A 13 0.82 4.24 -9.97
N GLY A 14 0.02 4.61 -10.97
CA GLY A 14 -0.72 5.88 -10.99
C GLY A 14 -1.75 5.99 -9.87
N VAL A 15 -2.56 4.93 -9.67
CA VAL A 15 -3.54 4.88 -8.58
C VAL A 15 -2.84 4.87 -7.23
N GLY A 16 -1.80 4.06 -7.07
CA GLY A 16 -1.02 4.00 -5.82
C GLY A 16 -0.39 5.36 -5.47
N PHE A 17 0.19 6.05 -6.45
CA PHE A 17 0.76 7.38 -6.27
C PHE A 17 -0.32 8.42 -5.92
N GLY A 18 -1.44 8.44 -6.65
CA GLY A 18 -2.54 9.36 -6.39
C GLY A 18 -3.15 9.18 -4.99
N HIS A 19 -3.27 7.94 -4.54
CA HIS A 19 -3.73 7.62 -3.18
C HIS A 19 -2.74 8.08 -2.11
N ALA A 20 -1.45 7.81 -2.30
CA ALA A 20 -0.40 8.17 -1.34
C ALA A 20 -0.17 9.69 -1.17
N ILE A 21 -0.61 10.51 -2.13
CA ILE A 21 -0.61 11.98 -2.00
C ILE A 21 -1.61 12.47 -0.95
N MET A 22 -2.65 11.68 -0.66
CA MET A 22 -3.66 12.09 0.30
C MET A 22 -3.05 12.31 1.70
N PRO A 23 -3.48 13.37 2.40
CA PRO A 23 -2.84 13.82 3.63
C PRO A 23 -2.84 12.75 4.73
N ASP A 24 -3.81 11.85 4.73
CA ASP A 24 -3.89 10.72 5.67
C ASP A 24 -2.69 9.76 5.57
N HIS A 25 -1.99 9.71 4.44
CA HIS A 25 -0.87 8.79 4.21
C HIS A 25 0.47 9.32 4.70
N TRP A 26 0.70 10.63 4.63
CA TRP A 26 2.00 11.24 4.95
C TRP A 26 1.97 12.18 6.16
N VAL A 27 0.84 12.84 6.44
CA VAL A 27 0.75 13.82 7.55
C VAL A 27 1.11 13.19 8.89
N PRO A 28 0.61 11.99 9.28
CA PRO A 28 0.93 11.42 10.59
C PRO A 28 2.43 11.14 10.76
N LEU A 29 3.07 10.58 9.73
CA LEU A 29 4.51 10.27 9.74
C LEU A 29 5.36 11.54 9.75
N ALA A 30 4.96 12.56 8.99
CA ALA A 30 5.60 13.87 8.99
C ALA A 30 5.48 14.57 10.36
N LEU A 31 4.31 14.49 11.01
CA LEU A 31 4.09 15.04 12.34
C LEU A 31 4.97 14.36 13.39
N ILE A 32 5.05 13.01 13.35
CA ILE A 32 5.92 12.24 14.24
C ILE A 32 7.38 12.60 14.01
N GLY A 33 7.81 12.67 12.74
CA GLY A 33 9.18 13.07 12.37
C GLY A 33 9.53 14.46 12.89
N ARG A 34 8.60 15.43 12.77
CA ARG A 34 8.77 16.78 13.30
C ARG A 34 8.82 16.80 14.83
N ALA A 35 7.89 16.12 15.50
CA ALA A 35 7.80 16.07 16.97
C ALA A 35 9.04 15.43 17.60
N ARG A 36 9.61 14.40 16.95
CA ARG A 36 10.78 13.67 17.41
C ARG A 36 12.11 14.22 16.87
N ARG A 37 12.09 15.29 16.06
CA ARG A 37 13.25 15.87 15.36
C ARG A 37 14.08 14.84 14.59
N TYR A 38 13.41 13.93 13.89
CA TYR A 38 14.10 12.94 13.06
C TYR A 38 14.75 13.59 11.83
N PRO A 39 15.96 13.15 11.43
CA PRO A 39 16.53 13.52 10.15
C PRO A 39 15.64 13.00 9.01
N LEU A 40 15.64 13.69 7.87
CA LEU A 40 14.84 13.32 6.69
C LEU A 40 15.07 11.87 6.24
N SER A 41 16.30 11.37 6.36
CA SER A 41 16.64 9.98 6.04
C SER A 41 15.88 8.95 6.90
N GLN A 42 15.67 9.26 8.18
CA GLN A 42 14.90 8.41 9.09
C GLN A 42 13.41 8.46 8.79
N VAL A 43 12.87 9.65 8.49
CA VAL A 43 11.47 9.80 8.07
C VAL A 43 11.22 9.04 6.77
N ALA A 44 12.09 9.19 5.76
CA ALA A 44 11.99 8.47 4.49
C ALA A 44 12.05 6.95 4.68
N ARG A 45 12.96 6.44 5.54
CA ARG A 45 13.04 5.01 5.85
C ARG A 45 11.79 4.51 6.55
N LEU A 46 11.27 5.26 7.52
CA LEU A 46 10.07 4.90 8.27
C LEU A 46 8.84 4.88 7.34
N SER A 47 8.71 5.87 6.46
CA SER A 47 7.66 5.91 5.44
C SER A 47 7.77 4.73 4.46
N GLY A 48 8.98 4.40 4.00
CA GLY A 48 9.21 3.24 3.14
C GLY A 48 8.80 1.92 3.81
N LEU A 49 9.20 1.73 5.07
CA LEU A 49 8.83 0.54 5.86
C LEU A 49 7.31 0.47 6.10
N ALA A 50 6.69 1.59 6.46
CA ALA A 50 5.25 1.66 6.66
C ALA A 50 4.47 1.33 5.38
N GLY A 51 4.90 1.88 4.23
CA GLY A 51 4.31 1.58 2.94
C GLY A 51 4.42 0.11 2.55
N VAL A 52 5.60 -0.50 2.71
CA VAL A 52 5.81 -1.93 2.45
C VAL A 52 4.93 -2.79 3.37
N ALA A 53 4.92 -2.49 4.67
CA ALA A 53 4.10 -3.21 5.63
C ALA A 53 2.60 -3.11 5.31
N HIS A 54 2.13 -1.91 4.95
CA HIS A 54 0.74 -1.66 4.56
C HIS A 54 0.34 -2.47 3.32
N VAL A 55 1.16 -2.44 2.25
CA VAL A 55 0.86 -3.17 1.00
C VAL A 55 0.87 -4.68 1.24
N LEU A 56 1.88 -5.22 1.95
CA LEU A 56 1.95 -6.64 2.25
C LEU A 56 0.75 -7.11 3.07
N LEU A 57 0.34 -6.33 4.08
CA LEU A 57 -0.82 -6.63 4.89
C LEU A 57 -2.09 -6.68 4.03
N SER A 58 -2.30 -5.70 3.15
CA SER A 58 -3.44 -5.67 2.22
C SER A 58 -3.47 -6.88 1.28
N ILE A 59 -2.31 -7.30 0.75
CA ILE A 59 -2.21 -8.52 -0.09
C ILE A 59 -2.60 -9.77 0.71
N VAL A 60 -2.10 -9.90 1.94
CA VAL A 60 -2.40 -11.04 2.81
C VAL A 60 -3.89 -11.09 3.15
N LEU A 61 -4.50 -9.96 3.53
CA LEU A 61 -5.95 -9.89 3.77
C LEU A 61 -6.74 -10.22 2.51
N GLY A 62 -6.35 -9.67 1.36
CA GLY A 62 -7.01 -9.94 0.08
C GLY A 62 -6.95 -11.43 -0.27
N ALA A 63 -5.79 -12.08 -0.11
CA ALA A 63 -5.63 -13.51 -0.32
C ALA A 63 -6.51 -14.33 0.64
N LEU A 64 -6.57 -13.94 1.91
CA LEU A 64 -7.42 -14.60 2.90
C LEU A 64 -8.91 -14.50 2.52
N ILE A 65 -9.36 -13.32 2.11
CA ILE A 65 -10.74 -13.10 1.65
C ILE A 65 -11.05 -13.96 0.43
N ILE A 66 -10.13 -14.06 -0.54
CA ILE A 66 -10.30 -14.93 -1.71
C ILE A 66 -10.47 -16.39 -1.29
N VAL A 67 -9.58 -16.90 -0.42
CA VAL A 67 -9.66 -18.28 0.08
C VAL A 67 -10.99 -18.54 0.76
N ILE A 68 -11.43 -17.64 1.64
CA ILE A 68 -12.73 -17.74 2.30
C ILE A 68 -13.86 -17.74 1.26
N GLY A 69 -13.85 -16.81 0.32
CA GLY A 69 -14.87 -16.69 -0.73
C GLY A 69 -14.97 -17.95 -1.61
N LEU A 70 -13.84 -18.58 -1.93
CA LEU A 70 -13.82 -19.83 -2.69
C LEU A 70 -14.50 -20.99 -1.94
N GLN A 71 -14.41 -21.04 -0.61
CA GLN A 71 -15.10 -22.06 0.19
C GLN A 71 -16.63 -21.89 0.08
N PHE A 72 -17.11 -20.65 0.19
CA PHE A 72 -18.54 -20.36 0.04
C PHE A 72 -19.04 -20.50 -1.39
N SER A 73 -18.19 -20.28 -2.40
CA SER A 73 -18.56 -20.39 -3.82
C SER A 73 -19.02 -21.80 -4.23
N SER A 74 -18.70 -22.84 -3.46
CA SER A 74 -19.11 -24.22 -3.74
C SER A 74 -20.43 -24.62 -3.05
N THR A 75 -20.93 -23.77 -2.15
CA THR A 75 -22.11 -24.04 -1.30
C THR A 75 -23.39 -23.39 -1.85
N VAL A 76 -23.25 -22.43 -2.78
CA VAL A 76 -24.34 -21.79 -3.55
C VAL A 76 -24.27 -22.22 -5.00
#